data_AF-A0A958YEG7-F1
#
_entry.id   AF-A0A958YEG7-F1
#
_cell.length_a   1.000
_cell.length_b   1.000
_cell.length_c   1.000
_cell.angle_alpha   90.00
_cell.angle_beta   90.00
_cell.angle_gamma   90.00
#
_symmetry.space_group_name_H-M   'P 1'
#
loop_
_entity.id
_entity.type
_entity.pdbx_description
1 polymer ?
#
loop_
_entity_poly.entity_id
_entity_poly.type
_entity_poly.pdbx_seq_one_letter_code
_entity_poly.pdbx_strand_id
1 'polypeptide(L)'
;MLSKLNLETILFLDIETVPQAPHFSDLDETTQQLWETKSQYQRGEEISAEDFYHRAGIWAEFGKIICISVGFFKIQGDKRSFRTTSFHGEEVKILKDFKNLLTTHFSQASHLLCAHNGKEFD
;
A
#
# COMPACT_ATOMS: atom_id res chain seq x y z
N MET A 1 -17.60 -20.06 2.77
CA MET A 1 -16.58 -19.61 1.80
C MET A 1 -15.19 -19.59 2.43
N LEU A 2 -15.00 -18.90 3.58
CA LEU A 2 -13.74 -18.88 4.35
C LEU A 2 -13.23 -20.26 4.81
N SER A 3 -14.12 -21.18 5.20
CA SER A 3 -13.74 -22.54 5.66
C SER A 3 -13.14 -23.44 4.58
N LYS A 4 -13.15 -23.01 3.32
CA LYS A 4 -12.57 -23.75 2.19
C LYS A 4 -11.21 -23.21 1.74
N LEU A 5 -10.74 -22.12 2.33
CA LEU A 5 -9.45 -21.51 1.99
C LEU A 5 -8.34 -22.12 2.84
N ASN A 6 -7.23 -22.47 2.21
CA ASN A 6 -6.02 -22.80 2.94
C ASN A 6 -5.38 -21.51 3.47
N LEU A 7 -5.46 -21.29 4.78
CA LEU A 7 -4.93 -20.08 5.42
C LEU A 7 -3.41 -19.93 5.26
N GLU A 8 -2.68 -21.01 5.03
CA GLU A 8 -1.21 -20.94 4.79
C GLU A 8 -0.87 -20.41 3.39
N THR A 9 -1.83 -20.39 2.46
CA THR A 9 -1.61 -19.85 1.11
C THR A 9 -2.06 -18.39 0.96
N ILE A 10 -2.53 -17.76 2.04
CA ILE A 10 -2.95 -16.35 2.02
C ILE A 10 -1.86 -15.50 2.67
N LEU A 11 -1.38 -14.50 1.92
CA LEU A 11 -0.58 -13.42 2.44
C LEU A 11 -1.47 -12.21 2.66
N PHE A 12 -1.63 -11.81 3.91
CA PHE A 12 -2.32 -10.61 4.31
C PHE A 12 -1.36 -9.43 4.14
N LEU A 13 -1.84 -8.35 3.53
CA LEU A 13 -1.06 -7.17 3.16
C LEU A 13 -1.76 -5.91 3.67
N ASP A 14 -0.95 -4.96 4.12
CA ASP A 14 -1.36 -3.60 4.46
C ASP A 14 -0.19 -2.65 4.16
N ILE A 15 -0.49 -1.45 3.65
CA ILE A 15 0.52 -0.44 3.29
C ILE A 15 0.23 0.89 3.98
N GLU A 16 1.29 1.64 4.27
CA GLU A 16 1.18 3.00 4.79
C GLU A 16 1.92 3.96 3.87
N THR A 17 1.28 5.10 3.60
CA THR A 17 1.74 6.09 2.64
C THR A 17 1.78 7.49 3.25
N VAL A 18 2.61 8.34 2.65
CA VAL A 18 2.67 9.78 2.92
C VAL A 18 2.59 10.53 1.59
N PRO A 19 2.32 11.85 1.55
CA PRO A 19 2.49 12.63 0.32
C PRO A 19 3.89 12.46 -0.28
N GLN A 20 3.99 12.45 -1.62
CA GLN A 20 5.27 12.33 -2.33
C GLN A 20 6.29 13.40 -1.97
N ALA A 21 5.83 14.60 -1.63
CA ALA A 21 6.67 15.70 -1.13
C ALA A 21 6.06 16.32 0.14
N PRO A 22 6.85 16.98 1.00
CA PRO A 22 6.32 17.62 2.21
C PRO A 22 5.32 18.75 1.91
N HIS A 23 5.58 19.52 0.85
CA HIS A 23 4.74 20.65 0.43
C HIS A 23 4.33 20.52 -1.03
N PHE A 24 3.19 21.11 -1.39
CA PHE A 24 2.70 21.14 -2.77
C PHE A 24 3.71 21.82 -3.71
N SER A 25 4.36 22.89 -3.23
CA SER A 25 5.38 23.63 -3.97
C SER A 25 6.67 22.85 -4.22
N ASP A 26 6.91 21.75 -3.49
CA ASP A 26 8.07 20.87 -3.70
C ASP A 26 7.82 19.85 -4.83
N LEU A 27 6.58 19.72 -5.31
CA LEU A 27 6.24 18.87 -6.45
C LEU A 27 6.74 19.48 -7.76
N ASP A 28 7.03 18.63 -8.75
CA ASP A 28 7.24 19.10 -10.11
C ASP A 28 5.95 19.65 -10.73
N GLU A 29 6.10 20.51 -11.74
CA GLU A 29 4.97 21.20 -12.40
C GLU A 29 3.91 20.23 -12.94
N THR A 30 4.31 19.05 -13.42
CA THR A 30 3.36 18.07 -13.95
C THR A 30 2.53 17.48 -12.83
N THR A 31 3.16 17.07 -11.73
CA THR A 31 2.46 16.51 -10.57
C THR A 31 1.55 17.54 -9.90
N GLN A 32 1.95 18.81 -9.84
CA GLN A 32 1.08 19.90 -9.36
C GLN A 32 -0.21 20.02 -10.20
N GLN A 33 -0.10 20.01 -11.53
CA GLN A 33 -1.26 20.09 -12.43
C GLN A 33 -2.16 18.85 -12.33
N LEU A 34 -1.57 17.66 -12.19
CA LEU A 34 -2.30 16.42 -12.00
C LEU A 34 -3.07 16.43 -10.67
N TRP A 35 -2.44 16.90 -9.58
CA TRP A 35 -3.09 17.03 -8.28
C TRP A 35 -4.23 18.05 -8.31
N GLU A 36 -4.00 19.23 -8.90
CA GLU A 36 -5.01 20.28 -9.08
C GLU A 36 -6.29 19.74 -9.73
N THR A 37 -6.10 18.97 -10.82
CA THR A 37 -7.18 18.37 -11.62
C THR A 37 -7.87 17.24 -10.86
N LYS A 38 -7.09 16.31 -10.31
CA LYS A 38 -7.59 15.06 -9.73
C LYS A 38 -8.28 15.33 -8.38
N SER A 39 -7.80 16.29 -7.58
CA SER A 39 -8.39 16.68 -6.29
C SER A 39 -9.67 17.52 -6.38
N GLN A 40 -9.94 18.14 -7.55
CA GLN A 40 -11.00 19.13 -7.73
C GLN A 40 -12.38 18.63 -7.27
N TYR A 41 -12.73 17.37 -7.58
CA TYR A 41 -14.05 16.82 -7.22
C TYR A 41 -14.26 16.71 -5.70
N GLN A 42 -13.19 16.61 -4.91
CA GLN A 42 -13.27 16.44 -3.46
C GLN A 42 -13.07 17.76 -2.70
N ARG A 43 -12.20 18.64 -3.19
CA ARG A 43 -11.92 19.93 -2.52
C ARG A 43 -12.93 21.04 -2.86
N GLY A 44 -13.62 20.92 -3.99
CA GLY A 44 -14.53 21.97 -4.49
C GLY A 44 -13.78 23.19 -5.04
N GLU A 45 -14.47 24.33 -5.12
CA GLU A 45 -13.90 25.58 -5.66
C GLU A 45 -13.31 26.49 -4.57
N GLU A 46 -13.66 26.30 -3.30
CA GLU A 46 -13.27 27.20 -2.20
C GLU A 46 -11.89 26.89 -1.61
N ILE A 47 -11.40 25.66 -1.78
CA ILE A 47 -10.11 25.20 -1.22
C ILE A 47 -9.10 25.08 -2.36
N SER A 48 -7.94 25.72 -2.21
CA SER A 48 -6.84 25.59 -3.18
C SER A 48 -6.26 24.16 -3.18
N ALA A 49 -5.65 23.73 -4.28
CA ALA A 49 -5.03 22.40 -4.29
C ALA A 49 -3.85 22.29 -3.32
N GLU A 50 -3.13 23.40 -3.08
CA GLU A 50 -2.06 23.47 -2.08
C GLU A 50 -2.59 23.25 -0.66
N ASP A 51 -3.66 23.93 -0.26
CA ASP A 51 -4.26 23.77 1.07
C ASP A 51 -4.82 22.34 1.26
N PHE A 52 -5.31 21.73 0.18
CA PHE A 52 -5.83 20.36 0.21
C PHE A 52 -4.73 19.28 0.16
N TYR A 53 -3.48 19.64 -0.18
CA TYR A 53 -2.40 18.70 -0.47
C TYR A 53 -2.01 17.79 0.72
N HIS A 54 -2.31 18.20 1.95
CA HIS A 54 -2.09 17.37 3.15
C HIS A 54 -2.80 15.99 3.07
N ARG A 55 -3.78 15.83 2.18
CA ARG A 55 -4.47 14.55 1.92
C ARG A 55 -3.84 13.70 0.83
N ALA A 56 -2.83 14.17 0.11
CA ALA A 56 -2.27 13.47 -1.06
C ALA A 56 -1.82 12.03 -0.76
N GLY A 57 -1.37 11.75 0.47
CA GLY A 57 -0.96 10.41 0.89
C GLY A 57 -2.04 9.33 0.73
N ILE A 58 -3.34 9.68 0.77
CA ILE A 58 -4.44 8.68 0.65
C ILE A 58 -4.82 8.36 -0.80
N TRP A 59 -4.05 8.84 -1.79
CA TRP A 59 -4.28 8.61 -3.22
C TRP A 59 -3.05 7.92 -3.80
N ALA A 60 -3.24 6.76 -4.44
CA ALA A 60 -2.13 5.92 -4.88
C ALA A 60 -1.16 6.65 -5.83
N GLU A 61 -1.68 7.57 -6.64
CA GLU A 61 -0.87 8.33 -7.61
C GLU A 61 -0.03 9.44 -6.97
N PHE A 62 -0.37 9.90 -5.76
CA PHE A 62 0.26 11.02 -5.06
C PHE A 62 0.87 10.64 -3.70
N GLY A 63 0.76 9.36 -3.34
CA GLY A 63 1.38 8.75 -2.19
C GLY A 63 2.79 8.23 -2.49
N LYS A 64 3.61 8.21 -1.45
CA LYS A 64 4.87 7.49 -1.35
C LYS A 64 4.70 6.42 -0.27
N ILE A 65 5.04 5.18 -0.58
CA ILE A 65 4.98 4.07 0.37
C ILE A 65 6.13 4.18 1.37
N ILE A 66 5.78 4.22 2.66
CA ILE A 66 6.75 4.29 3.77
C ILE A 66 6.83 3.00 4.57
N CYS A 67 5.80 2.16 4.48
CA CYS A 67 5.76 0.88 5.13
C CYS A 67 4.91 -0.11 4.31
N ILE A 68 5.35 -1.37 4.29
CA ILE A 68 4.51 -2.50 3.87
C ILE A 68 4.57 -3.53 5.00
N SER A 69 3.42 -3.90 5.55
CA SER A 69 3.32 -4.99 6.50
C SER A 69 2.62 -6.18 5.86
N VAL A 70 3.19 -7.36 6.08
CA VAL A 70 2.58 -8.60 5.63
C VAL A 70 2.45 -9.59 6.77
N GLY A 71 1.44 -10.44 6.69
CA GLY A 71 1.27 -11.53 7.62
C GLY A 71 0.73 -12.79 6.97
N PHE A 72 1.07 -13.94 7.53
CA PHE A 72 0.59 -15.24 7.04
C PHE A 72 0.44 -16.23 8.18
N PHE A 73 -0.46 -17.19 8.01
CA PHE A 73 -0.59 -18.29 8.97
C PHE A 73 0.45 -19.37 8.68
N LYS A 74 1.07 -19.87 9.74
CA LYS A 74 1.88 -21.09 9.73
C LYS A 74 1.24 -22.09 10.67
N ILE A 75 0.93 -23.27 10.15
CA ILE A 75 0.28 -24.37 10.86
C ILE A 75 1.31 -25.49 11.04
N GLN A 76 1.53 -25.93 12.27
CA GLN A 76 2.43 -27.05 12.60
C GLN A 76 1.71 -27.97 13.58
N GLY A 77 1.15 -29.07 13.07
CA GLY A 77 0.22 -29.91 13.83
C GLY A 77 -1.00 -29.09 14.25
N ASP A 78 -1.32 -29.13 15.55
CA ASP A 78 -2.46 -28.39 16.11
C ASP A 78 -2.15 -26.92 16.44
N LYS A 79 -0.89 -26.49 16.26
CA LYS A 79 -0.49 -25.10 16.55
C LYS A 79 -0.62 -24.22 15.31
N ARG A 80 -1.45 -23.20 15.43
CA ARG A 80 -1.57 -22.10 14.47
C ARG A 80 -0.86 -20.86 14.98
N SER A 81 0.05 -20.31 14.18
CA SER A 81 0.75 -19.06 14.45
C SER A 81 0.54 -18.08 13.32
N PHE A 82 0.37 -16.80 13.64
CA PHE A 82 0.36 -15.72 12.64
C PHE A 82 1.73 -15.04 12.69
N ARG A 83 2.45 -15.08 11.57
CA ARG A 83 3.77 -14.47 11.45
C ARG A 83 3.62 -13.16 10.71
N THR A 84 4.26 -12.11 11.22
CA THR A 84 4.24 -10.77 10.63
C THR A 84 5.65 -10.31 10.31
N THR A 85 5.77 -9.57 9.21
CA THR A 85 7.01 -8.90 8.79
C THR A 85 6.63 -7.53 8.27
N SER A 86 7.36 -6.50 8.67
CA SER A 86 7.17 -5.13 8.16
C SER A 86 8.44 -4.66 7.46
N PHE A 87 8.25 -4.05 6.29
CA PHE A 87 9.29 -3.42 5.49
C PHE A 87 9.16 -1.90 5.63
N HIS A 88 10.25 -1.22 5.98
CA HIS A 88 10.27 0.24 6.15
C HIS A 88 11.61 0.83 5.66
N GLY A 89 11.65 2.15 5.48
CA GLY A 89 12.80 2.89 4.96
C GLY A 89 12.52 3.51 3.59
N GLU A 90 13.52 3.53 2.71
CA GLU A 90 13.33 4.07 1.37
C GLU A 90 12.42 3.19 0.51
N GLU A 91 11.47 3.81 -0.18
CA GLU A 91 10.42 3.14 -0.96
C GLU A 91 10.98 2.09 -1.93
N VAL A 92 12.03 2.42 -2.68
CA VAL A 92 12.68 1.49 -3.63
C VAL A 92 13.18 0.23 -2.92
N LYS A 93 13.70 0.36 -1.69
CA LYS A 93 14.14 -0.79 -0.89
C LYS A 93 12.94 -1.59 -0.40
N ILE A 94 11.91 -0.92 0.13
CA ILE A 94 10.66 -1.54 0.59
C ILE A 94 10.05 -2.40 -0.54
N LEU A 95 9.87 -1.83 -1.72
CA LEU A 95 9.29 -2.51 -2.89
C LEU A 95 10.13 -3.70 -3.35
N LYS A 96 11.47 -3.57 -3.36
CA LYS A 96 12.37 -4.67 -3.71
C LYS A 96 12.30 -5.81 -2.69
N ASP A 97 12.30 -5.48 -1.40
CA ASP A 97 12.24 -6.48 -0.33
C ASP A 97 10.89 -7.22 -0.33
N PHE A 98 9.79 -6.48 -0.50
CA PHE A 98 8.45 -7.06 -0.64
C PHE A 98 8.35 -7.96 -1.87
N LYS A 99 8.84 -7.51 -3.04
CA LYS A 99 8.93 -8.34 -4.25
C LYS A 99 9.72 -9.63 -4.01
N ASN A 100 10.85 -9.55 -3.31
CA ASN A 100 11.67 -10.72 -3.00
C ASN A 100 10.90 -11.73 -2.12
N LEU A 101 10.14 -11.25 -1.12
CA LEU A 101 9.27 -12.11 -0.32
C LEU A 101 8.20 -12.78 -1.19
N LEU A 102 7.51 -12.02 -2.05
CA LEU A 102 6.47 -12.56 -2.93
C LEU A 102 7.02 -13.63 -3.87
N THR A 103 8.12 -13.33 -4.56
CA THR A 103 8.71 -14.25 -5.54
C THR A 103 9.25 -15.53 -4.89
N THR A 104 9.80 -15.42 -3.69
CA THR A 104 10.41 -16.54 -2.96
C THR A 104 9.37 -17.43 -2.26
N HIS A 105 8.33 -16.84 -1.67
CA HIS A 105 7.42 -17.56 -0.78
C HIS A 105 5.96 -17.61 -1.26
N PHE A 106 5.51 -16.66 -2.08
CA PHE A 106 4.09 -16.48 -2.43
C PHE A 106 3.84 -16.35 -3.95
N SER A 107 4.57 -17.08 -4.79
CA SER A 107 4.53 -16.96 -6.26
C SER A 107 3.74 -18.06 -7.00
N GLN A 108 3.33 -19.12 -6.30
CA GLN A 108 2.49 -20.19 -6.87
C GLN A 108 1.05 -19.72 -7.11
N ALA A 109 0.37 -20.30 -8.11
CA ALA A 109 -1.01 -19.96 -8.50
C ALA A 109 -2.06 -20.15 -7.39
N SER A 110 -1.78 -20.97 -6.39
CA SER A 110 -2.63 -21.18 -5.22
C SER A 110 -2.49 -20.09 -4.15
N HIS A 111 -1.45 -19.24 -4.24
CA HIS A 111 -1.27 -18.14 -3.31
C HIS A 111 -2.21 -16.99 -3.61
N LEU A 112 -2.71 -16.37 -2.55
CA LEU A 112 -3.64 -15.25 -2.63
C LEU A 112 -3.09 -14.08 -1.81
N LEU A 113 -3.22 -12.87 -2.35
CA LEU A 113 -3.08 -11.63 -1.59
C LEU A 113 -4.42 -11.24 -1.00
N CYS A 114 -4.43 -10.86 0.27
CA CYS A 114 -5.60 -10.37 0.96
C CYS A 114 -5.28 -9.02 1.61
N ALA A 115 -6.00 -7.99 1.21
CA ALA A 115 -5.85 -6.63 1.70
C ALA A 115 -7.23 -6.01 1.89
N HIS A 116 -7.35 -4.95 2.69
CA HIS A 116 -8.63 -4.26 2.89
C HIS A 116 -9.05 -3.52 1.63
N ASN A 117 -8.10 -2.82 0.96
CA ASN A 117 -8.37 -2.09 -0.28
C ASN A 117 -7.36 -2.37 -1.42
N GLY A 118 -6.73 -3.55 -1.42
CA GLY A 118 -5.64 -3.86 -2.38
C GLY A 118 -6.05 -4.09 -3.84
N LYS A 119 -7.25 -3.67 -4.25
CA LYS A 119 -7.61 -3.53 -5.67
C LYS A 119 -7.62 -2.07 -6.13
N GLU A 120 -7.87 -1.15 -5.21
CA GLU A 120 -8.05 0.27 -5.52
C GLU A 120 -6.89 1.12 -4.99
N PHE A 121 -6.24 0.70 -3.90
CA PHE A 121 -5.20 1.49 -3.23
C PHE A 121 -3.91 0.69 -2.95
N ASP A 122 -3.98 -0.32 -2.08
CA ASP A 122 -2.82 -1.13 -1.64
C ASP A 122 -2.18 -1.94 -2.78
#